data_AF-B3NEG0-F1
#
_entry.id   AF-B3NEG0-F1
#
_cell.length_a   1.000
_cell.length_b   1.000
_cell.length_c   1.000
_cell.angle_alpha   90.00
_cell.angle_beta   90.00
_cell.angle_gamma   90.00
#
_symmetry.space_group_name_H-M   'P 1'
#
loop_
_entity.id
_entity.type
_entity.pdbx_description
1 polymer ?
#
loop_
_entity_poly.entity_id
_entity_poly.type
_entity_poly.pdbx_seq_one_letter_code
_entity_poly.pdbx_strand_id
1 'polypeptide(L)'
;MVLRSLRRGFTSCLRETGGTWKMWKMHTEECANTGGILRQLEQTALLSARSESMTWLTPCNCLPIWSRRLRRNVEGCQRQCDAARSQNFDVEVAGRLWSLWGGLHPRAPWFDGKVRGRQTLGCCVVACCVASAFRHLGEWSGKLLDAIVVNGDRYYRASVEQSERWDLHLSRTYDSWCKLSWWPSVTSSSPASTEMSLLEGLTYFFTRFQCGVLECRERHFCFGHSSSRDGGYFLFDCSAWAEPLFPDDMGASYVLLAKQLQMLLYCVVVTLNVRRRNVEFRLYNVDVARMPGDARRCSCNSAAQKWST
;
A
#
# COMPACT_ATOMS: atom_id res chain seq x y z
N MET A 1 4.91 -19.73 40.77
CA MET A 1 6.01 -19.45 41.72
C MET A 1 7.22 -19.03 40.90
N VAL A 2 7.85 -17.85 40.96
CA VAL A 2 7.80 -16.63 41.78
C VAL A 2 8.50 -15.56 40.91
N LEU A 3 7.79 -14.57 40.36
CA LEU A 3 7.90 -13.13 40.68
C LEU A 3 9.25 -12.60 41.22
N ARG A 4 9.74 -11.55 40.52
CA ARG A 4 10.28 -10.27 41.04
C ARG A 4 11.77 -10.12 41.43
N SER A 5 12.40 -9.22 40.65
CA SER A 5 12.89 -7.89 41.07
C SER A 5 14.31 -7.74 41.63
N LEU A 6 15.11 -6.88 40.97
CA LEU A 6 15.89 -5.75 41.53
C LEU A 6 16.69 -5.09 40.37
N ARG A 7 16.22 -4.00 39.74
CA ARG A 7 16.50 -2.56 40.00
C ARG A 7 17.82 -2.23 40.74
N ARG A 8 18.50 -1.21 40.15
CA ARG A 8 19.62 -0.35 40.59
C ARG A 8 21.01 -0.89 40.20
N GLY A 9 21.93 -0.12 39.63
CA GLY A 9 21.99 1.34 39.51
C GLY A 9 23.00 1.82 38.46
N PHE A 10 22.82 3.09 38.12
CA PHE A 10 23.77 3.93 37.41
C PHE A 10 25.16 3.87 38.07
N THR A 11 26.20 3.57 37.28
CA THR A 11 27.53 4.18 37.44
C THR A 11 28.21 4.28 36.07
N SER A 12 28.55 5.52 35.75
CA SER A 12 29.44 6.04 34.72
C SER A 12 30.48 5.09 34.10
N CYS A 13 30.53 5.08 32.77
CA CYS A 13 31.80 5.08 32.05
C CYS A 13 31.81 6.29 31.11
N LEU A 14 32.28 7.43 31.62
CA LEU A 14 32.74 8.56 30.81
C LEU A 14 34.09 8.16 30.23
N ARG A 15 34.18 8.10 28.90
CA ARG A 15 35.46 8.27 28.19
C ARG A 15 35.31 9.52 27.34
N GLU A 16 35.96 10.59 27.80
CA GLU A 16 36.11 11.81 27.02
C GLU A 16 37.04 11.53 25.84
N THR A 17 36.50 11.58 24.63
CA THR A 17 37.26 11.98 23.45
C THR A 17 36.40 13.00 22.72
N GLY A 18 36.94 14.21 22.60
CA GLY A 18 36.27 15.38 22.05
C GLY A 18 35.55 15.08 20.73
N GLY A 19 34.25 15.34 20.74
CA GLY A 19 33.37 15.28 19.60
C GLY A 19 32.07 15.94 20.01
N THR A 20 31.69 17.00 19.29
CA THR A 20 30.46 17.76 19.50
C THR A 20 29.26 16.80 19.62
N TRP A 21 28.62 16.81 20.79
CA TRP A 21 27.34 16.14 21.00
C TRP A 21 26.30 16.83 20.12
N LYS A 22 26.04 16.28 18.93
CA LYS A 22 24.79 16.55 18.23
C LYS A 22 23.69 15.97 19.09
N MET A 23 23.06 16.85 19.86
CA MET A 23 21.79 16.58 20.52
C MET A 23 20.81 16.20 19.41
N TRP A 24 20.54 14.90 19.26
CA TRP A 24 19.43 14.44 18.43
C TRP A 24 18.19 15.06 19.04
N LYS A 25 17.63 16.08 18.38
CA LYS A 25 16.33 16.60 18.73
C LYS A 25 15.40 15.39 18.76
N MET A 26 14.87 15.06 19.94
CA MET A 26 13.65 14.26 20.00
C MET A 26 12.67 15.01 19.12
N HIS A 27 12.34 14.45 17.96
CA HIS A 27 11.29 14.98 17.12
C HIS A 27 10.04 14.97 17.99
N THR A 28 9.62 16.15 18.44
CA THR A 28 8.28 16.37 18.96
C THR A 28 7.33 15.75 17.93
N GLU A 29 6.49 14.81 18.36
CA GLU A 29 5.44 14.18 17.54
C GLU A 29 4.38 15.23 17.18
N GLU A 30 4.76 16.29 16.47
CA GLU A 30 3.81 17.25 15.93
C GLU A 30 3.17 16.64 14.69
N CYS A 31 1.97 16.10 14.90
CA CYS A 31 1.05 15.75 13.82
C CYS A 31 0.63 17.07 13.13
N ALA A 32 1.43 17.59 12.22
CA ALA A 32 1.12 18.89 11.62
C ALA A 32 -0.15 18.80 10.76
N ASN A 33 -1.07 19.71 11.04
CA ASN A 33 -2.23 20.08 10.24
C ASN A 33 -3.13 18.92 9.78
N THR A 34 -3.18 17.82 10.52
CA THR A 34 -4.14 16.72 10.28
C THR A 34 -5.57 17.24 10.33
N GLY A 35 -5.87 18.17 11.24
CA GLY A 35 -7.19 18.80 11.35
C GLY A 35 -7.61 19.59 10.11
N GLY A 36 -6.68 20.34 9.47
CA GLY A 36 -6.97 21.07 8.23
C GLY A 36 -7.20 20.14 7.04
N ILE A 37 -6.38 19.09 6.92
CA ILE A 37 -6.53 18.06 5.87
C ILE A 37 -7.85 17.31 6.06
N LEU A 38 -8.18 16.89 7.29
CA LEU A 38 -9.43 16.18 7.58
C LEU A 38 -10.64 17.07 7.29
N ARG A 39 -10.61 18.36 7.68
CA ARG A 39 -11.67 19.33 7.30
C ARG A 39 -11.82 19.47 5.78
N GLN A 40 -10.71 19.48 5.03
CA GLN A 40 -10.78 19.49 3.56
C GLN A 40 -11.41 18.21 3.00
N LEU A 41 -11.16 17.06 3.64
CA LEU A 41 -11.72 15.75 3.30
C LEU A 41 -13.16 15.54 3.83
N GLU A 42 -13.62 16.31 4.82
CA GLU A 42 -14.97 16.26 5.42
C GLU A 42 -16.05 16.96 4.59
N GLN A 43 -15.68 17.93 3.76
CA GLN A 43 -16.61 18.71 2.93
C GLN A 43 -17.15 17.84 1.78
N THR A 44 -18.08 16.94 2.11
CA THR A 44 -18.59 15.86 1.24
C THR A 44 -19.40 16.38 0.04
N ALA A 45 -19.93 17.60 0.11
CA ALA A 45 -20.92 18.13 -0.85
C ALA A 45 -20.35 18.86 -2.08
N LEU A 46 -19.04 19.11 -2.17
CA LEU A 46 -18.41 19.85 -3.30
C LEU A 46 -17.49 18.97 -4.17
N LEU A 47 -17.46 17.66 -3.94
CA LEU A 47 -16.33 16.79 -4.34
C LEU A 47 -16.42 16.18 -5.74
N SER A 48 -17.44 16.47 -6.55
CA SER A 48 -17.32 16.17 -7.99
C SER A 48 -16.32 17.10 -8.70
N ALA A 49 -15.76 18.11 -8.00
CA ALA A 49 -14.94 19.18 -8.58
C ALA A 49 -13.56 19.42 -7.93
N ARG A 50 -13.14 18.65 -6.91
CA ARG A 50 -11.82 18.87 -6.27
C ARG A 50 -10.73 17.95 -6.83
N SER A 51 -9.84 18.52 -7.64
CA SER A 51 -8.59 17.89 -8.11
C SER A 51 -7.60 17.65 -6.96
N GLU A 52 -6.60 16.78 -7.21
CA GLU A 52 -5.45 16.52 -6.35
C GLU A 52 -4.79 17.81 -5.86
N SER A 53 -4.39 17.84 -4.58
CA SER A 53 -3.76 19.02 -3.99
C SER A 53 -2.37 18.70 -3.47
N MET A 54 -1.39 19.50 -3.88
CA MET A 54 -0.05 19.49 -3.27
C MET A 54 -0.08 19.86 -1.78
N THR A 55 -1.14 20.53 -1.30
CA THR A 55 -1.30 20.87 0.12
C THR A 55 -1.56 19.65 1.00
N TRP A 56 -1.94 18.51 0.41
CA TRP A 56 -2.04 17.23 1.12
C TRP A 56 -0.69 16.58 1.38
N LEU A 57 0.34 16.97 0.62
CA LEU A 57 1.68 16.50 0.87
C LEU A 57 2.15 17.03 2.20
N THR A 58 2.48 16.09 3.06
CA THR A 58 2.99 16.33 4.38
C THR A 58 4.20 17.28 4.31
N PRO A 59 4.23 18.40 5.06
CA PRO A 59 5.38 19.29 5.10
C PRO A 59 6.68 18.55 5.46
N CYS A 60 7.84 19.09 5.07
CA CYS A 60 9.12 18.55 5.52
C CYS A 60 9.09 18.51 7.06
N ASN A 61 9.28 17.33 7.67
CA ASN A 61 9.18 17.01 9.11
C ASN A 61 7.84 16.46 9.62
N CYS A 62 6.83 16.31 8.76
CA CYS A 62 5.55 15.77 9.19
C CYS A 62 5.41 14.33 8.67
N LEU A 63 4.53 13.53 9.29
CA LEU A 63 4.35 12.12 8.94
C LEU A 63 2.97 11.89 8.29
N PRO A 64 2.86 11.01 7.29
CA PRO A 64 1.56 10.56 6.76
C PRO A 64 0.66 10.07 7.88
N ILE A 65 -0.67 10.25 7.73
CA ILE A 65 -1.64 9.90 8.77
C ILE A 65 -1.43 8.47 9.25
N TRP A 66 -1.15 7.51 8.36
CA TRP A 66 -0.97 6.10 8.71
C TRP A 66 0.47 5.68 9.07
N SER A 67 1.44 6.61 9.13
CA SER A 67 2.86 6.33 9.39
C SER A 67 3.07 5.56 10.69
N ARG A 68 3.76 4.42 10.65
CA ARG A 68 4.07 3.60 11.84
C ARG A 68 5.03 4.27 12.83
N ARG A 69 5.57 5.44 12.48
CA ARG A 69 6.31 6.31 13.43
C ARG A 69 5.36 7.05 14.38
N LEU A 70 4.07 7.13 14.07
CA LEU A 70 3.04 7.70 14.95
C LEU A 70 2.51 6.63 15.91
N ARG A 71 2.54 6.93 17.21
CA ARG A 71 2.02 6.04 18.27
C ARG A 71 0.49 6.06 18.39
N ARG A 72 -0.14 7.13 17.92
CA ARG A 72 -1.58 7.38 18.00
C ARG A 72 -2.15 7.68 16.63
N ASN A 73 -3.41 7.34 16.43
CA ASN A 73 -4.17 7.78 15.26
C ASN A 73 -4.60 9.25 15.40
N VAL A 74 -5.35 9.77 14.42
CA VAL A 74 -5.78 11.19 14.41
C VAL A 74 -6.73 11.56 15.55
N GLU A 75 -7.39 10.57 16.16
CA GLU A 75 -8.30 10.74 17.30
C GLU A 75 -7.57 10.65 18.64
N GLY A 76 -6.26 10.44 18.63
CA GLY A 76 -5.45 10.30 19.83
C GLY A 76 -5.51 8.89 20.44
N CYS A 77 -6.22 7.94 19.84
CA CYS A 77 -6.24 6.55 20.27
C CYS A 77 -4.89 5.91 19.99
N GLN A 78 -4.36 5.16 20.98
CA GLN A 78 -3.12 4.42 20.80
C GLN A 78 -3.31 3.32 19.76
N ARG A 79 -2.39 3.22 18.80
CA ARG A 79 -2.45 2.14 17.80
C ARG A 79 -2.14 0.79 18.44
N GLN A 80 -2.61 -0.29 17.81
CA GLN A 80 -2.47 -1.67 18.27
C GLN A 80 -3.21 -1.99 19.59
N CYS A 81 -4.01 -1.07 20.14
CA CYS A 81 -4.97 -1.41 21.19
C CYS A 81 -6.29 -1.87 20.55
N ASP A 82 -7.01 -2.78 21.23
CA ASP A 82 -8.27 -3.32 20.69
C ASP A 82 -9.32 -2.23 20.43
N ALA A 83 -9.30 -1.14 21.21
CA ALA A 83 -10.19 0.00 21.03
C ALA A 83 -9.94 0.80 19.74
N ALA A 84 -8.75 0.68 19.14
CA ALA A 84 -8.38 1.33 17.88
C ALA A 84 -8.42 0.37 16.68
N ARG A 85 -8.97 -0.85 16.85
CA ARG A 85 -9.04 -1.86 15.80
C ARG A 85 -10.46 -2.12 15.36
N SER A 86 -10.63 -2.29 14.05
CA SER A 86 -11.86 -2.79 13.43
C SER A 86 -11.51 -4.07 12.69
N GLN A 87 -11.87 -5.23 13.27
CA GLN A 87 -11.43 -6.55 12.81
C GLN A 87 -9.89 -6.63 12.75
N ASN A 88 -9.31 -6.92 11.59
CA ASN A 88 -7.86 -7.01 11.41
C ASN A 88 -7.16 -5.65 11.25
N PHE A 89 -7.92 -4.56 11.08
CA PHE A 89 -7.40 -3.26 10.67
C PHE A 89 -7.25 -2.29 11.84
N ASP A 90 -6.24 -1.43 11.78
CA ASP A 90 -6.12 -0.25 12.61
C ASP A 90 -7.02 0.87 12.04
N VAL A 91 -7.77 1.55 12.91
CA VAL A 91 -8.56 2.73 12.55
C VAL A 91 -7.64 3.95 12.49
N GLU A 92 -7.45 4.50 11.30
CA GLU A 92 -6.64 5.69 11.08
C GLU A 92 -7.46 6.98 11.16
N VAL A 93 -8.66 6.93 10.59
CA VAL A 93 -9.69 7.99 10.64
C VAL A 93 -11.04 7.29 10.74
N ALA A 94 -11.78 7.45 11.83
CA ALA A 94 -13.01 6.69 12.05
C ALA A 94 -14.00 6.86 10.87
N GLY A 95 -14.54 5.71 10.43
CA GLY A 95 -15.51 5.64 9.34
C GLY A 95 -14.95 5.96 7.95
N ARG A 96 -13.65 6.22 7.79
CA ARG A 96 -13.08 6.73 6.52
C ARG A 96 -11.82 6.05 6.06
N LEU A 97 -10.87 5.79 6.96
CA LEU A 97 -9.56 5.24 6.62
C LEU A 97 -9.14 4.20 7.65
N TRP A 98 -8.75 3.05 7.15
CA TRP A 98 -8.19 1.96 7.94
C TRP A 98 -6.89 1.48 7.32
N SER A 99 -5.99 0.94 8.14
CA SER A 99 -4.73 0.37 7.68
C SER A 99 -4.55 -1.07 8.16
N LEU A 100 -3.92 -1.89 7.32
CA LEU A 100 -3.53 -3.27 7.62
C LEU A 100 -2.07 -3.45 7.23
N TRP A 101 -1.31 -4.17 8.04
CA TRP A 101 0.13 -4.31 7.89
C TRP A 101 0.53 -5.78 7.88
N GLY A 102 1.42 -6.13 6.96
CA GLY A 102 2.11 -7.42 6.95
C GLY A 102 3.33 -7.40 7.87
N GLY A 103 3.94 -8.56 8.09
CA GLY A 103 5.24 -8.71 8.75
C GLY A 103 6.41 -8.79 7.78
N LEU A 104 6.16 -8.95 6.48
CA LEU A 104 7.17 -9.20 5.46
C LEU A 104 7.30 -8.04 4.47
N HIS A 105 8.54 -7.60 4.26
CA HIS A 105 8.90 -6.63 3.22
C HIS A 105 9.64 -7.34 2.08
N PRO A 106 9.51 -6.90 0.81
CA PRO A 106 10.29 -7.43 -0.32
C PRO A 106 11.82 -7.39 -0.15
N ARG A 107 12.31 -6.53 0.75
CA ARG A 107 13.74 -6.45 1.13
C ARG A 107 14.14 -7.36 2.30
N ALA A 108 13.23 -8.19 2.82
CA ALA A 108 13.53 -9.07 3.94
C ALA A 108 14.65 -10.07 3.59
N PRO A 109 15.46 -10.48 4.58
CA PRO A 109 16.55 -11.43 4.38
C PRO A 109 16.09 -12.83 3.94
N TRP A 110 14.80 -13.13 4.07
CA TRP A 110 14.16 -14.33 3.54
C TRP A 110 14.40 -14.49 2.02
N PHE A 111 14.33 -13.41 1.25
CA PHE A 111 14.45 -13.46 -0.19
C PHE A 111 15.90 -13.51 -0.66
N ASP A 112 16.16 -14.23 -1.76
CA ASP A 112 17.47 -14.27 -2.42
C ASP A 112 17.96 -12.83 -2.71
N GLY A 113 19.20 -12.55 -2.32
CA GLY A 113 19.84 -11.24 -2.48
C GLY A 113 19.86 -10.73 -3.93
N LYS A 114 19.81 -11.61 -4.94
CA LYS A 114 19.78 -11.22 -6.36
C LYS A 114 18.46 -10.61 -6.82
N VAL A 115 17.36 -10.94 -6.14
CA VAL A 115 16.00 -10.50 -6.52
C VAL A 115 15.35 -9.57 -5.49
N ARG A 116 15.90 -9.54 -4.28
CA ARG A 116 15.41 -8.77 -3.13
C ARG A 116 15.12 -7.30 -3.48
N GLY A 117 13.89 -6.88 -3.24
CA GLY A 117 13.39 -5.54 -3.53
C GLY A 117 12.92 -5.30 -4.97
N ARG A 118 13.23 -6.19 -5.93
CA ARG A 118 12.83 -6.05 -7.34
C ARG A 118 11.44 -6.62 -7.63
N GLN A 119 10.91 -7.43 -6.72
CA GLN A 119 9.64 -8.13 -6.86
C GLN A 119 8.39 -7.30 -6.52
N THR A 120 8.53 -6.02 -6.18
CA THR A 120 7.42 -5.15 -5.73
C THR A 120 6.28 -5.06 -6.76
N LEU A 121 6.62 -5.05 -8.06
CA LEU A 121 5.61 -5.05 -9.13
C LEU A 121 4.85 -6.37 -9.18
N GLY A 122 5.55 -7.50 -9.05
CA GLY A 122 4.92 -8.82 -8.93
C GLY A 122 3.99 -8.90 -7.73
N CYS A 123 4.36 -8.28 -6.61
CA CYS A 123 3.49 -8.18 -5.43
C CYS A 123 2.20 -7.37 -5.74
N CYS A 124 2.30 -6.27 -6.49
CA CYS A 124 1.12 -5.48 -6.88
C CYS A 124 0.17 -6.29 -7.77
N VAL A 125 0.71 -7.04 -8.73
CA VAL A 125 -0.07 -7.92 -9.61
C VAL A 125 -0.78 -9.01 -8.80
N VAL A 126 -0.07 -9.67 -7.88
CA VAL A 126 -0.68 -10.67 -6.99
C VAL A 126 -1.73 -10.05 -6.07
N ALA A 127 -1.53 -8.83 -5.57
CA ALA A 127 -2.53 -8.10 -4.78
C ALA A 127 -3.82 -7.85 -5.59
N CYS A 128 -3.73 -7.51 -6.89
CA CYS A 128 -4.90 -7.44 -7.77
C CYS A 128 -5.62 -8.78 -7.88
N CYS A 129 -4.88 -9.89 -8.02
CA CYS A 129 -5.47 -11.23 -8.06
C CYS A 129 -6.22 -11.56 -6.77
N VAL A 130 -5.63 -11.25 -5.62
CA VAL A 130 -6.27 -11.43 -4.31
C VAL A 130 -7.52 -10.56 -4.21
N ALA A 131 -7.46 -9.29 -4.60
CA ALA A 131 -8.62 -8.40 -4.61
C ALA A 131 -9.77 -8.88 -5.50
N SER A 132 -9.44 -9.58 -6.60
CA SER A 132 -10.42 -10.17 -7.52
C SER A 132 -11.02 -11.47 -6.98
N ALA A 133 -10.31 -12.18 -6.09
CA ALA A 133 -10.74 -13.44 -5.50
C ALA A 133 -11.57 -13.25 -4.22
N PHE A 134 -11.28 -12.23 -3.42
CA PHE A 134 -11.98 -11.94 -2.16
C PHE A 134 -13.20 -11.04 -2.40
N ARG A 135 -14.36 -11.38 -1.82
CA ARG A 135 -15.58 -10.56 -1.96
C ARG A 135 -15.56 -9.34 -1.03
N HIS A 136 -14.94 -9.47 0.14
CA HIS A 136 -14.93 -8.45 1.18
C HIS A 136 -13.49 -8.05 1.53
N LEU A 137 -13.18 -6.75 1.45
CA LEU A 137 -11.86 -6.24 1.83
C LEU A 137 -11.57 -6.41 3.33
N GLY A 138 -12.61 -6.49 4.17
CA GLY A 138 -12.48 -6.75 5.61
C GLY A 138 -11.91 -8.12 5.97
N GLU A 139 -11.92 -9.09 5.03
CA GLU A 139 -11.36 -10.42 5.25
C GLU A 139 -9.82 -10.44 5.16
N TRP A 140 -9.19 -9.36 4.70
CA TRP A 140 -7.74 -9.30 4.58
C TRP A 140 -7.08 -9.31 5.96
N SER A 141 -5.90 -9.91 6.03
CA SER A 141 -5.12 -10.04 7.27
C SER A 141 -3.63 -9.82 6.99
N GLY A 142 -2.84 -9.57 8.04
CA GLY A 142 -1.39 -9.40 7.88
C GLY A 142 -0.72 -10.63 7.25
N LYS A 143 -1.20 -11.83 7.58
CA LYS A 143 -0.73 -13.09 6.95
C LYS A 143 -1.03 -13.14 5.46
N LEU A 144 -2.20 -12.63 5.03
CA LEU A 144 -2.54 -12.52 3.62
C LEU A 144 -1.59 -11.55 2.90
N LEU A 145 -1.23 -10.44 3.55
CA LEU A 145 -0.24 -9.50 2.98
C LEU A 145 1.13 -10.15 2.84
N ASP A 146 1.57 -10.93 3.81
CA ASP A 146 2.83 -11.69 3.72
C ASP A 146 2.77 -12.73 2.59
N ALA A 147 1.64 -13.42 2.45
CA ALA A 147 1.41 -14.34 1.34
C ALA A 147 1.43 -13.63 -0.03
N ILE A 148 0.90 -12.42 -0.14
CA ILE A 148 1.02 -11.59 -1.36
C ILE A 148 2.49 -11.33 -1.67
N VAL A 149 3.31 -10.96 -0.69
CA VAL A 149 4.74 -10.68 -0.91
C VAL A 149 5.50 -11.95 -1.35
N VAL A 150 5.25 -13.08 -0.70
CA VAL A 150 5.86 -14.38 -1.07
C VAL A 150 5.45 -14.83 -2.48
N ASN A 151 4.17 -14.71 -2.83
CA ASN A 151 3.71 -15.11 -4.16
C ASN A 151 4.09 -14.09 -5.24
N GLY A 152 4.22 -12.80 -4.88
CA GLY A 152 4.75 -11.77 -5.77
C GLY A 152 6.21 -11.99 -6.13
N ASP A 153 7.00 -12.47 -5.18
CA ASP A 153 8.37 -12.93 -5.40
C ASP A 153 8.46 -14.16 -6.33
N ARG A 154 7.58 -15.16 -6.15
CA ARG A 154 7.47 -16.30 -7.07
C ARG A 154 7.09 -15.88 -8.48
N TYR A 155 6.07 -15.01 -8.59
CA TYR A 155 5.63 -14.45 -9.86
C TYR A 155 6.78 -13.71 -10.54
N TYR A 156 7.47 -12.82 -9.82
CA TYR A 156 8.61 -12.08 -10.33
C TYR A 156 9.73 -13.00 -10.84
N ARG A 157 10.14 -14.02 -10.08
CA ARG A 157 11.21 -14.93 -10.52
C ARG A 157 10.83 -15.66 -11.79
N ALA A 158 9.65 -16.25 -11.82
CA ALA A 158 9.22 -17.01 -12.97
C ALA A 158 8.99 -16.09 -14.20
N SER A 159 8.60 -14.82 -13.99
CA SER A 159 8.57 -13.77 -15.02
C SER A 159 9.96 -13.44 -15.57
N VAL A 160 10.96 -13.32 -14.70
CA VAL A 160 12.36 -13.07 -15.09
C VAL A 160 12.98 -14.28 -15.80
N GLU A 161 12.64 -15.50 -15.39
CA GLU A 161 13.09 -16.73 -16.05
C GLU A 161 12.54 -16.87 -17.47
N GLN A 162 11.33 -16.36 -17.71
CA GLN A 162 10.65 -16.44 -19.01
C GLN A 162 10.93 -15.24 -19.93
N SER A 163 11.34 -14.10 -19.36
CA SER A 163 11.67 -12.89 -20.09
C SER A 163 13.13 -12.53 -19.85
N GLU A 164 13.96 -12.56 -20.88
CA GLU A 164 15.34 -12.05 -20.83
C GLU A 164 15.44 -10.56 -20.43
N ARG A 165 14.30 -9.86 -20.27
CA ARG A 165 14.22 -8.45 -19.86
C ARG A 165 13.03 -8.23 -18.93
N TRP A 166 13.29 -8.04 -17.64
CA TRP A 166 12.30 -7.51 -16.68
C TRP A 166 12.66 -6.11 -16.19
N ASP A 167 13.56 -5.42 -16.89
CA ASP A 167 13.91 -4.01 -16.63
C ASP A 167 12.83 -3.06 -17.19
N LEU A 168 11.62 -3.58 -17.42
CA LEU A 168 10.53 -2.85 -18.03
C LEU A 168 9.90 -1.91 -16.98
N HIS A 169 10.34 -0.66 -17.01
CA HIS A 169 9.40 0.46 -17.03
C HIS A 169 8.18 -0.01 -17.82
N LEU A 170 6.98 -0.09 -17.23
CA LEU A 170 5.78 -0.77 -17.77
C LEU A 170 5.27 -0.21 -19.13
N SER A 171 6.05 0.65 -19.76
CA SER A 171 5.81 1.48 -20.93
C SER A 171 6.21 0.85 -22.28
N ARG A 172 6.66 -0.41 -22.35
CA ARG A 172 7.20 -0.96 -23.62
C ARG A 172 6.74 -2.36 -24.04
N THR A 173 5.52 -2.75 -23.71
CA THR A 173 4.86 -3.91 -24.35
C THR A 173 4.04 -3.47 -25.56
N TYR A 174 4.74 -3.04 -26.62
CA TYR A 174 4.29 -3.35 -27.97
C TYR A 174 5.17 -4.52 -28.44
N ASP A 175 4.47 -5.54 -28.94
CA ASP A 175 4.95 -6.83 -29.43
C ASP A 175 5.19 -7.95 -28.42
N SER A 176 4.64 -9.10 -28.83
CA SER A 176 4.78 -10.46 -28.29
C SER A 176 3.70 -10.95 -27.33
N TRP A 177 2.70 -11.58 -27.95
CA TRP A 177 1.83 -12.61 -27.39
C TRP A 177 2.62 -13.79 -26.81
N CYS A 178 3.23 -13.63 -25.63
CA CYS A 178 3.74 -14.78 -24.89
C CYS A 178 2.58 -15.47 -24.17
N LYS A 179 2.14 -16.60 -24.74
CA LYS A 179 1.20 -17.56 -24.13
C LYS A 179 1.72 -18.04 -22.77
N LEU A 180 1.16 -17.50 -21.68
CA LEU A 180 1.10 -18.18 -20.39
C LEU A 180 -0.35 -18.23 -19.92
N SER A 181 -0.96 -19.41 -20.03
CA SER A 181 -2.39 -19.67 -19.88
C SER A 181 -2.95 -19.54 -18.45
N TRP A 182 -2.18 -19.05 -17.48
CA TRP A 182 -2.55 -19.08 -16.06
C TRP A 182 -2.10 -17.86 -15.24
N TRP A 183 -1.47 -16.86 -15.87
CA TRP A 183 -0.97 -15.67 -15.18
C TRP A 183 -1.76 -14.41 -15.56
N PRO A 184 -1.93 -13.47 -14.62
CA PRO A 184 -2.65 -12.23 -14.89
C PRO A 184 -1.96 -11.43 -16.01
N SER A 185 -2.77 -10.98 -16.98
CA SER A 185 -2.31 -10.08 -18.04
C SER A 185 -2.38 -8.65 -17.54
N VAL A 186 -1.29 -7.92 -17.69
CA VAL A 186 -1.22 -6.49 -17.35
C VAL A 186 -1.32 -5.70 -18.66
N THR A 187 -2.39 -4.94 -18.83
CA THR A 187 -2.58 -4.07 -20.00
C THR A 187 -2.70 -2.62 -19.56
N SER A 188 -2.13 -1.71 -20.36
CA SER A 188 -2.28 -0.27 -20.11
C SER A 188 -3.72 0.13 -20.43
N SER A 189 -4.40 0.83 -19.53
CA SER A 189 -5.69 1.44 -19.86
C SER A 189 -5.45 2.67 -20.73
N SER A 190 -5.97 2.69 -21.96
CA SER A 190 -5.91 3.88 -22.82
C SER A 190 -6.71 5.01 -22.18
N PRO A 191 -6.12 6.21 -21.99
CA PRO A 191 -6.83 7.32 -21.38
C PRO A 191 -7.88 7.88 -22.37
N ALA A 192 -8.95 8.49 -21.86
CA ALA A 192 -9.93 9.13 -22.74
C ALA A 192 -9.45 10.49 -23.31
N SER A 193 -8.38 11.04 -22.74
CA SER A 193 -7.72 12.29 -23.11
C SER A 193 -6.22 12.18 -22.80
N THR A 194 -5.37 12.87 -23.54
CA THR A 194 -3.92 12.95 -23.27
C THR A 194 -3.58 13.73 -21.99
N GLU A 195 -4.53 14.51 -21.49
CA GLU A 195 -4.39 15.30 -20.26
C GLU A 195 -5.56 14.96 -19.33
N MET A 196 -5.31 14.07 -18.38
CA MET A 196 -6.24 13.76 -17.29
C MET A 196 -5.55 14.01 -15.96
N SER A 197 -6.26 14.66 -15.05
CA SER A 197 -5.88 14.68 -13.64
C SER A 197 -5.92 13.27 -13.05
N LEU A 198 -5.28 13.08 -11.90
CA LEU A 198 -5.28 11.79 -11.22
C LEU A 198 -6.70 11.35 -10.84
N LEU A 199 -7.54 12.29 -10.38
CA LEU A 199 -8.94 12.00 -10.04
C LEU A 199 -9.75 11.55 -11.26
N GLU A 200 -9.59 12.23 -12.40
CA GLU A 200 -10.26 11.86 -13.65
C GLU A 200 -9.80 10.49 -14.14
N GLY A 201 -8.49 10.23 -14.10
CA GLY A 201 -7.91 8.94 -14.47
C GLY A 201 -8.45 7.79 -13.62
N LEU A 202 -8.46 7.95 -12.29
CA LEU A 202 -9.04 6.96 -11.37
C LEU A 202 -10.54 6.75 -11.60
N THR A 203 -11.29 7.84 -11.79
CA THR A 203 -12.73 7.79 -12.05
C THR A 203 -13.01 7.02 -13.35
N TYR A 204 -12.29 7.36 -14.42
CA TYR A 204 -12.41 6.70 -15.71
C TYR A 204 -12.04 5.22 -15.63
N PHE A 205 -10.95 4.89 -14.92
CA PHE A 205 -10.51 3.51 -14.71
C PHE A 205 -11.59 2.65 -14.05
N PHE A 206 -12.20 3.16 -12.98
CA PHE A 206 -13.23 2.44 -12.23
C PHE A 206 -14.56 2.24 -12.97
N THR A 207 -14.77 2.90 -14.11
CA THR A 207 -15.92 2.57 -14.98
C THR A 207 -15.77 1.23 -15.70
N ARG A 208 -14.56 0.66 -15.74
CA ARG A 208 -14.23 -0.56 -16.51
C ARG A 208 -13.59 -1.65 -15.67
N PHE A 209 -12.75 -1.26 -14.70
CA PHE A 209 -11.87 -2.19 -14.01
C PHE A 209 -12.06 -2.09 -12.49
N GLN A 210 -12.03 -3.24 -11.83
CA GLN A 210 -12.18 -3.30 -10.37
C GLN A 210 -10.89 -2.87 -9.65
N CYS A 211 -9.74 -3.33 -10.14
CA CYS A 211 -8.43 -3.05 -9.57
C CYS A 211 -7.36 -2.97 -10.66
N GLY A 212 -6.22 -2.40 -10.30
CA GLY A 212 -5.11 -2.17 -11.21
C GLY A 212 -3.82 -1.82 -10.48
N VAL A 213 -2.80 -1.54 -11.27
CA VAL A 213 -1.52 -1.00 -10.80
C VAL A 213 -1.39 0.43 -11.28
N LEU A 214 -1.06 1.34 -10.37
CA LEU A 214 -0.68 2.71 -10.71
C LEU A 214 0.84 2.78 -10.72
N GLU A 215 1.40 3.31 -11.80
CA GLU A 215 2.83 3.63 -11.92
C GLU A 215 2.99 5.15 -12.04
N CYS A 216 3.90 5.74 -11.27
CA CYS A 216 4.32 7.12 -11.44
C CYS A 216 5.79 7.23 -11.04
N ARG A 217 6.65 7.54 -12.02
CA ARG A 217 8.12 7.45 -11.90
C ARG A 217 8.53 6.01 -11.50
N GLU A 218 9.39 5.87 -10.51
CA GLU A 218 9.86 4.58 -10.00
C GLU A 218 8.97 3.99 -8.90
N ARG A 219 7.79 4.59 -8.67
CA ARG A 219 6.82 4.10 -7.67
C ARG A 219 5.65 3.44 -8.37
N HIS A 220 5.29 2.27 -7.87
CA HIS A 220 4.08 1.57 -8.26
C HIS A 220 3.41 0.93 -7.05
N PHE A 221 2.09 0.91 -7.07
CA PHE A 221 1.29 0.25 -6.05
C PHE A 221 -0.01 -0.27 -6.69
N CYS A 222 -0.62 -1.25 -6.03
CA CYS A 222 -1.92 -1.77 -6.43
C CYS A 222 -3.02 -0.91 -5.83
N PHE A 223 -4.10 -0.70 -6.58
CA PHE A 223 -5.28 0.00 -6.09
C PHE A 223 -6.54 -0.67 -6.65
N GLY A 224 -7.68 -0.41 -6.02
CA GLY A 224 -8.95 -0.94 -6.52
C GLY A 224 -10.15 -0.52 -5.70
N HIS A 225 -11.31 -1.09 -6.03
CA HIS A 225 -12.53 -0.94 -5.27
C HIS A 225 -13.23 -2.30 -5.05
N SER A 226 -14.07 -2.36 -4.02
CA SER A 226 -14.99 -3.46 -3.76
C SER A 226 -16.41 -2.93 -3.77
N SER A 227 -17.28 -3.50 -4.59
CA SER A 227 -18.70 -3.15 -4.68
C SER A 227 -19.56 -3.81 -3.58
N SER A 228 -18.95 -4.42 -2.56
CA SER A 228 -19.68 -5.03 -1.45
C SER A 228 -20.43 -3.98 -0.62
N ARG A 229 -21.42 -4.39 0.20
CA ARG A 229 -22.26 -3.48 1.00
C ARG A 229 -21.44 -2.59 1.95
N ASP A 230 -20.37 -3.14 2.52
CA ASP A 230 -19.40 -2.42 3.34
C ASP A 230 -18.18 -1.97 2.54
N GLY A 231 -18.27 -2.03 1.21
CA GLY A 231 -17.23 -1.77 0.25
C GLY A 231 -16.71 -0.34 0.28
N GLY A 232 -15.69 -0.14 -0.53
CA GLY A 232 -14.88 1.05 -0.59
C GLY A 232 -13.71 0.83 -1.54
N TYR A 233 -12.66 1.61 -1.32
CA TYR A 233 -11.45 1.61 -2.12
C TYR A 233 -10.29 1.04 -1.33
N PHE A 234 -9.28 0.53 -2.01
CA PHE A 234 -8.04 0.12 -1.38
C PHE A 234 -6.81 0.57 -2.15
N LEU A 235 -5.70 0.69 -1.42
CA LEU A 235 -4.35 0.85 -1.92
C LEU A 235 -3.47 -0.18 -1.22
N PHE A 236 -2.77 -1.03 -1.96
CA PHE A 236 -1.73 -1.94 -1.46
C PHE A 236 -0.36 -1.45 -1.91
N ASP A 237 0.55 -1.22 -0.97
CA ASP A 237 1.96 -0.92 -1.24
C ASP A 237 2.87 -1.84 -0.42
N CYS A 238 4.00 -2.19 -1.02
CA CYS A 238 5.05 -2.99 -0.38
C CYS A 238 6.46 -2.47 -0.70
N SER A 239 6.56 -1.27 -1.27
CA SER A 239 7.83 -0.63 -1.62
C SER A 239 8.37 0.28 -0.53
N ALA A 240 7.51 0.74 0.39
CA ALA A 240 7.87 1.67 1.45
C ALA A 240 8.91 1.09 2.43
N TRP A 241 10.00 1.82 2.59
CA TRP A 241 11.12 1.50 3.47
C TRP A 241 11.60 2.76 4.19
N ALA A 242 11.86 2.65 5.49
CA ALA A 242 12.26 3.74 6.36
C ALA A 242 11.30 4.96 6.26
N GLU A 243 11.84 6.16 6.31
CA GLU A 243 11.05 7.39 6.27
C GLU A 243 10.24 7.53 4.96
N PRO A 244 9.00 8.06 5.04
CA PRO A 244 8.35 8.63 6.23
C PRO A 244 7.45 7.65 6.99
N LEU A 245 7.29 6.40 6.54
CA LEU A 245 6.31 5.47 7.11
C LEU A 245 6.85 4.62 8.24
N PHE A 246 8.13 4.25 8.19
CA PHE A 246 8.74 3.31 9.11
C PHE A 246 9.94 3.95 9.84
N PRO A 247 10.33 3.40 10.99
CA PRO A 247 11.67 3.63 11.55
C PRO A 247 12.77 3.26 10.55
N ASP A 248 13.98 3.75 10.81
CA ASP A 248 15.13 3.45 9.96
C ASP A 248 15.36 1.94 9.84
N ASP A 249 15.78 1.51 8.64
CA ASP A 249 16.04 0.11 8.29
C ASP A 249 14.86 -0.86 8.50
N MET A 250 13.63 -0.32 8.53
CA MET A 250 12.40 -1.10 8.60
C MET A 250 11.51 -0.85 7.39
N GLY A 251 10.67 -1.83 7.07
CA GLY A 251 9.62 -1.72 6.06
C GLY A 251 8.65 -2.87 6.21
N ALA A 252 7.46 -2.72 5.62
CA ALA A 252 6.45 -3.76 5.55
C ALA A 252 5.54 -3.54 4.34
N SER A 253 4.86 -4.60 3.92
CA SER A 253 3.69 -4.45 3.06
C SER A 253 2.50 -3.92 3.87
N TYR A 254 1.64 -3.15 3.21
CA TYR A 254 0.45 -2.59 3.85
C TYR A 254 -0.69 -2.37 2.86
N VAL A 255 -1.91 -2.34 3.41
CA VAL A 255 -3.12 -1.92 2.72
C VAL A 255 -3.77 -0.78 3.46
N LEU A 256 -4.23 0.21 2.70
CA LEU A 256 -5.13 1.25 3.17
C LEU A 256 -6.52 0.99 2.60
N LEU A 257 -7.52 0.94 3.46
CA LEU A 257 -8.93 0.90 3.06
C LEU A 257 -9.54 2.28 3.22
N ALA A 258 -10.09 2.80 2.15
CA ALA A 258 -10.69 4.12 2.09
C ALA A 258 -12.19 4.01 1.78
N LYS A 259 -13.06 4.64 2.57
CA LYS A 259 -14.51 4.55 2.35
C LYS A 259 -14.97 5.30 1.09
N GLN A 260 -14.24 6.34 0.69
CA GLN A 260 -14.60 7.26 -0.39
C GLN A 260 -13.42 7.44 -1.36
N LEU A 261 -13.72 7.72 -2.63
CA LEU A 261 -12.72 7.94 -3.67
C LEU A 261 -11.78 9.09 -3.31
N GLN A 262 -12.29 10.16 -2.70
CA GLN A 262 -11.47 11.28 -2.23
C GLN A 262 -10.41 10.85 -1.21
N MET A 263 -10.75 9.91 -0.33
CA MET A 263 -9.82 9.38 0.66
C MET A 263 -8.77 8.47 0.00
N LEU A 264 -9.17 7.69 -1.02
CA LEU A 264 -8.19 6.97 -1.85
C LEU A 264 -7.25 7.95 -2.56
N LEU A 265 -7.77 9.01 -3.17
CA LEU A 265 -7.00 10.03 -3.86
C LEU A 265 -5.96 10.67 -2.93
N TYR A 266 -6.36 11.01 -1.69
CA TYR A 266 -5.44 11.47 -0.65
C TYR A 266 -4.33 10.44 -0.39
N CYS A 267 -4.70 9.17 -0.20
CA CYS A 267 -3.74 8.09 0.03
C CYS A 267 -2.74 7.95 -1.12
N VAL A 268 -3.21 8.02 -2.36
CA VAL A 268 -2.39 7.98 -3.57
C VAL A 268 -1.40 9.15 -3.60
N VAL A 269 -1.87 10.39 -3.43
CA VAL A 269 -1.03 11.59 -3.51
C VAL A 269 0.11 11.53 -2.49
N VAL A 270 -0.21 11.14 -1.25
CA VAL A 270 0.78 11.03 -0.17
C VAL A 270 1.72 9.83 -0.38
N THR A 271 1.22 8.70 -0.89
CA THR A 271 2.05 7.52 -1.22
C THR A 271 3.01 7.81 -2.37
N LEU A 272 2.58 8.56 -3.38
CA LEU A 272 3.44 9.01 -4.48
C LEU A 272 4.47 10.05 -4.03
N ASN A 273 4.09 10.95 -3.12
CA ASN A 273 4.92 12.03 -2.58
C ASN A 273 5.61 12.88 -3.68
N VAL A 274 4.87 13.15 -4.76
CA VAL A 274 5.38 13.90 -5.92
C VAL A 274 5.12 15.39 -5.73
N ARG A 275 6.19 16.16 -5.49
CA ARG A 275 6.13 17.64 -5.29
C ARG A 275 6.23 18.46 -6.58
N ARG A 276 6.16 17.84 -7.76
CA ARG A 276 6.20 18.52 -9.06
C ARG A 276 4.83 18.38 -9.73
N ARG A 277 4.40 19.43 -10.44
CA ARG A 277 3.18 19.41 -11.24
C ARG A 277 3.43 18.70 -12.58
N ASN A 278 2.35 18.28 -13.23
CA ASN A 278 2.35 17.71 -14.58
C ASN A 278 3.29 16.51 -14.72
N VAL A 279 3.24 15.61 -13.75
CA VAL A 279 4.02 14.36 -13.76
C VAL A 279 3.15 13.27 -14.34
N GLU A 280 3.67 12.58 -15.36
CA GLU A 280 2.99 11.44 -15.97
C GLU A 280 2.77 10.32 -14.95
N PHE A 281 1.59 9.72 -15.01
CA PHE A 281 1.26 8.47 -14.33
C PHE A 281 0.58 7.54 -15.32
N ARG A 282 0.62 6.25 -15.04
CA ARG A 282 -0.01 5.22 -15.85
C ARG A 282 -0.88 4.32 -14.97
N LEU A 283 -2.01 3.92 -15.51
CA LEU A 283 -2.92 2.98 -14.89
C LEU A 283 -2.95 1.71 -15.74
N TYR A 284 -2.70 0.59 -15.09
CA TYR A 284 -2.70 -0.72 -15.72
C TYR A 284 -3.83 -1.55 -15.13
N ASN A 285 -4.69 -2.12 -15.98
CA ASN A 285 -5.61 -3.15 -15.52
C ASN A 285 -4.85 -4.48 -15.40
N VAL A 286 -5.27 -5.28 -14.42
CA VAL A 286 -4.74 -6.62 -14.20
C VAL A 286 -5.91 -7.58 -14.39
N ASP A 287 -5.94 -8.22 -15.56
CA ASP A 287 -7.01 -9.17 -15.90
C ASP A 287 -6.61 -10.58 -15.49
N VAL A 288 -7.36 -11.13 -14.53
CA VAL A 288 -7.24 -12.53 -14.14
C VAL A 288 -8.09 -13.36 -15.10
N ALA A 289 -7.45 -14.00 -16.08
CA ALA A 289 -8.14 -14.93 -16.96
C ALA A 289 -8.75 -16.08 -16.13
N ARG A 290 -10.09 -16.17 -16.12
CA ARG A 290 -10.79 -17.36 -15.58
C ARG A 290 -10.69 -18.49 -16.60
N MET A 291 -10.24 -19.66 -16.15
CA MET A 291 -10.29 -20.87 -16.97
C MET A 291 -11.74 -21.18 -17.38
N PRO A 292 -12.03 -21.42 -18.68
CA PRO A 292 -13.27 -22.07 -19.09
C PRO A 292 -13.22 -23.53 -18.60
N GLY A 293 -13.76 -23.79 -17.42
CA GLY A 293 -13.78 -25.14 -16.85
C GLY A 293 -14.37 -25.25 -15.44
N ASP A 294 -14.26 -24.21 -14.62
CA ASP A 294 -14.69 -24.26 -13.21
C ASP A 294 -16.16 -23.87 -12.95
N ALA A 295 -16.97 -23.72 -14.00
CA ALA A 295 -18.40 -23.40 -13.87
C ALA A 295 -19.26 -24.53 -13.25
N ARG A 296 -18.67 -25.64 -12.78
CA ARG A 296 -19.41 -26.76 -12.16
C ARG A 296 -18.97 -27.16 -10.75
N ARG A 297 -18.14 -26.38 -10.06
CA ARG A 297 -17.93 -26.56 -8.60
C ARG A 297 -17.94 -25.23 -7.85
N CYS A 298 -19.05 -24.50 -7.95
CA CYS A 298 -19.43 -23.55 -6.90
C CYS A 298 -19.88 -24.32 -5.65
N SER A 299 -18.91 -24.79 -4.87
CA SER A 299 -19.04 -24.93 -3.42
C SER A 299 -18.02 -23.95 -2.81
N CYS A 300 -18.51 -22.77 -2.48
CA CYS A 300 -17.82 -21.72 -1.75
C CYS A 300 -17.33 -22.29 -0.40
N ASN A 301 -16.02 -22.45 -0.23
CA ASN A 301 -15.29 -22.43 1.07
C ASN A 301 -13.75 -22.59 0.92
N SER A 302 -13.20 -22.94 -0.25
CA SER A 302 -11.78 -23.34 -0.35
C SER A 302 -10.79 -22.26 -0.84
N ALA A 303 -11.23 -21.21 -1.54
CA ALA A 303 -10.30 -20.22 -2.10
C ALA A 303 -9.64 -19.35 -1.02
N ALA A 304 -10.41 -18.91 0.00
CA ALA A 304 -9.86 -18.17 1.14
C ALA A 304 -8.93 -19.05 2.01
N GLN A 305 -9.18 -20.36 2.09
CA GLN A 305 -8.34 -21.30 2.86
C GLN A 305 -6.92 -21.44 2.27
N LYS A 306 -6.74 -21.36 0.94
CA LYS A 306 -5.40 -21.47 0.32
C LYS A 306 -4.45 -20.30 0.64
N TRP A 307 -4.99 -19.16 1.06
CA TRP A 307 -4.20 -17.96 1.38
C TRP A 307 -4.16 -17.64 2.90
N SER A 308 -4.86 -18.43 3.73
CA SER A 308 -5.02 -18.17 5.17
C SER A 308 -4.13 -19.03 6.07
N THR A 309 -3.31 -19.93 5.50
CA THR A 309 -2.30 -20.75 6.18
C THR A 309 -0.90 -20.32 5.80
#